data_AF-A0A2I0K5M6-F1
#
_entry.id   AF-A0A2I0K5M6-F1
#
_cell.length_a   1.000
_cell.length_b   1.000
_cell.length_c   1.000
_cell.angle_alpha   90.00
_cell.angle_beta   90.00
_cell.angle_gamma   90.00
#
_symmetry.space_group_name_H-M   'P 1'
#
loop_
_entity.id
_entity.type
_entity.pdbx_description
1 polymer ?
#
loop_
_entity_poly.entity_id
_entity_poly.type
_entity_poly.pdbx_seq_one_letter_code
_entity_poly.pdbx_strand_id
1 'polypeptide(L)'
;MMSFVVRSKTEDSVKCEVVDGGELKSRRHLNVRGKSATLPSITEKDWDDIKFGVENKVDFYAVSFVKDAQVVHELKNYLQSCGADIHVIVKIESADSIPNLHSIITASDGAMVARGDLGAELPIEEVPLLQEEIIRTCRSMGKAVIVATNMLESMIVHPTPTRAEVSDIAIAVREGADAVMLSGETAHGKFPLKAVKVMHTVSLRTEATIAPGEMPSNLGQAFKVTSHIITYEM
;
A
#
# COMPACT_ATOMS: atom_id res chain seq x y z
N MET A 1 -11.49 -8.96 12.46
CA MET A 1 -11.82 -7.53 12.56
C MET A 1 -12.94 -7.39 13.57
N MET A 2 -12.84 -6.46 14.52
CA MET A 2 -13.94 -6.12 15.43
C MET A 2 -14.60 -4.84 14.94
N SER A 3 -15.91 -4.73 15.08
CA SER A 3 -16.66 -3.56 14.62
C SER A 3 -17.54 -3.01 15.75
N PHE A 4 -17.67 -1.69 15.78
CA PHE A 4 -18.36 -0.97 16.84
C PHE A 4 -19.24 0.12 16.23
N VAL A 5 -20.44 0.31 16.77
CA VAL A 5 -21.32 1.44 16.42
C VAL A 5 -21.35 2.45 17.56
N VAL A 6 -21.14 3.73 17.23
CA VAL A 6 -21.21 4.81 18.22
C VAL A 6 -22.65 5.02 18.66
N ARG A 7 -22.90 4.96 19.98
CA ARG A 7 -24.21 5.22 20.59
C ARG A 7 -24.31 6.62 21.18
N SER A 8 -23.25 7.09 21.83
CA SER A 8 -23.16 8.46 22.35
C SER A 8 -21.70 8.90 22.46
N LYS A 9 -21.48 10.22 22.54
CA LYS A 9 -20.16 10.82 22.75
C LYS A 9 -20.22 11.88 23.86
N THR A 10 -19.16 11.98 24.64
CA THR A 10 -18.85 13.14 25.49
C THR A 10 -17.72 13.94 24.83
N GLU A 11 -17.13 14.89 25.56
CA GLU A 11 -15.95 15.63 25.11
C GLU A 11 -14.71 14.71 24.96
N ASP A 12 -14.57 13.74 25.86
CA ASP A 12 -13.38 12.92 26.07
C ASP A 12 -13.61 11.41 25.89
N SER A 13 -14.85 10.99 25.66
CA SER A 13 -15.20 9.57 25.56
C SER A 13 -16.25 9.29 24.49
N VAL A 14 -16.20 8.08 23.95
CA VAL A 14 -17.20 7.57 23.02
C VAL A 14 -17.75 6.27 23.58
N LYS A 15 -19.07 6.19 23.71
CA LYS A 15 -19.76 4.97 24.09
C LYS A 15 -20.17 4.24 22.82
N CYS A 16 -19.62 3.05 22.63
CA CYS A 16 -19.91 2.21 21.48
C CYS A 16 -20.64 0.93 21.91
N GLU A 17 -21.38 0.35 20.97
CA GLU A 17 -21.90 -1.01 21.04
C GLU A 17 -21.11 -1.90 20.09
N VAL A 18 -20.77 -3.11 20.54
CA VAL A 18 -20.08 -4.11 19.72
C VAL A 18 -21.08 -4.64 18.70
N VAL A 19 -20.74 -4.54 17.42
CA VAL A 19 -21.51 -5.16 16.34
C VAL A 19 -20.91 -6.53 16.03
N ASP A 20 -19.63 -6.56 15.68
CA ASP A 20 -18.86 -7.79 15.51
C ASP A 20 -17.79 -7.92 16.60
N GLY A 21 -17.94 -8.94 17.45
CA GLY A 21 -17.01 -9.22 18.54
C GLY A 21 -15.72 -9.91 18.09
N GLY A 22 -14.79 -10.10 19.03
CA GLY A 22 -13.52 -10.76 18.78
C GLY A 22 -12.52 -10.60 19.92
N GLU A 23 -11.30 -11.06 19.69
CA GLU A 23 -10.19 -10.92 20.64
C GLU A 23 -9.46 -9.58 20.42
N LEU A 24 -9.54 -8.68 21.40
CA LEU A 24 -8.80 -7.42 21.39
C LEU A 24 -7.43 -7.63 22.05
N LYS A 25 -6.35 -7.39 21.29
CA LYS A 25 -4.97 -7.41 21.81
C LYS A 25 -4.45 -5.99 22.00
N SER A 26 -3.28 -5.85 22.62
CA SER A 26 -2.64 -4.54 22.82
C SER A 26 -2.22 -3.88 21.50
N ARG A 27 -2.26 -2.55 21.46
CA ARG A 27 -1.75 -1.70 20.36
C ARG A 27 -2.30 -2.10 18.97
N ARG A 28 -3.62 -2.30 18.88
CA ARG A 28 -4.31 -2.55 17.61
C ARG A 28 -4.75 -1.23 16.96
N HIS A 29 -4.66 -1.18 15.64
CA HIS A 29 -5.12 -0.05 14.83
C HIS A 29 -6.63 0.17 15.00
N LEU A 30 -7.03 1.44 15.04
CA LEU A 30 -8.41 1.89 15.12
C LEU A 30 -8.71 2.71 13.87
N ASN A 31 -9.69 2.26 13.08
CA ASN A 31 -10.14 2.96 11.89
C ASN A 31 -11.56 3.50 12.11
N VAL A 32 -11.80 4.74 11.69
CA VAL A 32 -13.09 5.44 11.88
C VAL A 32 -13.67 5.76 10.51
N ARG A 33 -14.49 4.85 10.00
CA ARG A 33 -15.09 4.94 8.66
C ARG A 33 -15.78 6.28 8.43
N GLY A 34 -15.47 6.89 7.30
CA GLY A 34 -16.16 8.10 6.80
C GLY A 34 -15.83 9.38 7.59
N LYS A 35 -14.78 9.38 8.43
CA LYS A 35 -14.26 10.59 9.03
C LYS A 35 -12.76 10.67 8.83
N SER A 36 -12.32 11.71 8.12
CA SER A 36 -10.93 12.10 8.09
C SER A 36 -10.48 12.48 9.50
N ALA A 37 -9.51 11.74 10.06
CA ALA A 37 -8.77 12.24 11.21
C ALA A 37 -8.01 13.50 10.75
N THR A 38 -8.12 14.62 11.45
CA THR A 38 -7.42 15.88 11.11
C THR A 38 -5.91 15.84 11.35
N LEU A 39 -5.33 14.64 11.36
CA LEU A 39 -3.91 14.42 11.52
C LEU A 39 -3.19 14.76 10.20
N PRO A 40 -2.01 15.41 10.27
CA PRO A 40 -1.17 15.61 9.10
C PRO A 40 -0.70 14.25 8.56
N SER A 41 -0.49 14.16 7.25
CA SER A 41 0.02 12.94 6.61
C SER A 41 1.50 12.66 6.91
N ILE A 42 2.28 13.66 7.34
CA ILE A 42 3.64 13.51 7.85
C ILE A 42 3.71 14.20 9.22
N THR A 43 3.99 13.43 10.26
CA THR A 43 4.14 13.91 11.63
C THR A 43 5.57 14.38 11.93
N GLU A 44 5.80 14.98 13.10
CA GLU A 44 7.16 15.35 13.54
C GLU A 44 8.10 14.14 13.63
N LYS A 45 7.59 13.00 14.09
CA LYS A 45 8.36 11.75 14.14
C LYS A 45 8.73 11.28 12.73
N ASP A 46 7.80 11.39 11.79
CA ASP A 46 8.02 10.96 10.41
C ASP A 46 9.11 11.79 9.73
N TRP A 47 9.21 13.09 10.06
CA TRP A 47 10.33 13.92 9.61
C TRP A 47 11.68 13.46 10.15
N ASP A 48 11.74 12.87 11.35
CA ASP A 48 12.98 12.29 11.87
C ASP A 48 13.34 10.99 11.15
N ASP A 49 12.35 10.15 10.83
CA ASP A 49 12.54 8.94 10.02
C ASP A 49 12.96 9.29 8.58
N ILE A 50 12.43 10.38 8.00
CA ILE A 50 12.84 10.91 6.70
C ILE A 50 14.30 11.36 6.75
N LYS A 51 14.74 12.13 7.76
CA LYS A 51 16.15 12.51 7.90
C LYS A 51 17.05 11.27 7.99
N PHE A 52 16.65 10.28 8.79
CA PHE A 52 17.37 9.01 8.91
C PHE A 52 17.50 8.29 7.58
N GLY A 53 16.42 8.19 6.79
CA GLY A 53 16.47 7.52 5.48
C GLY A 53 17.35 8.28 4.46
N VAL A 54 17.39 9.62 4.51
CA VAL A 54 18.31 10.42 3.69
C VAL A 54 19.77 10.13 4.06
N GLU A 55 20.10 10.09 5.35
CA GLU A 55 21.45 9.75 5.83
C GLU A 55 21.88 8.35 5.38
N ASN A 56 20.93 7.41 5.31
CA ASN A 56 21.16 6.02 4.92
C ASN A 56 20.97 5.74 3.42
N LYS A 57 20.63 6.75 2.62
CA LYS A 57 20.45 6.65 1.16
C LYS A 57 19.48 5.53 0.75
N VAL A 58 18.30 5.50 1.36
CA VAL A 58 17.24 4.59 0.95
C VAL A 58 16.80 4.87 -0.49
N ASP A 59 16.34 3.86 -1.22
CA ASP A 59 15.95 4.03 -2.63
C ASP A 59 14.60 4.78 -2.76
N PHE A 60 13.69 4.59 -1.80
CA PHE A 60 12.36 5.21 -1.83
C PHE A 60 11.71 5.34 -0.44
N TYR A 61 10.77 6.27 -0.35
CA TYR A 61 9.79 6.36 0.73
C TYR A 61 8.42 5.88 0.27
N ALA A 62 7.76 5.06 1.09
CA ALA A 62 6.34 4.75 0.97
C ALA A 62 5.55 5.64 1.94
N VAL A 63 4.79 6.61 1.45
CA VAL A 63 4.12 7.62 2.28
C VAL A 63 2.70 7.17 2.62
N SER A 64 2.43 6.93 3.90
CA SER A 64 1.12 6.54 4.43
C SER A 64 0.10 7.68 4.41
N PHE A 65 -1.19 7.33 4.35
CA PHE A 65 -2.36 8.20 4.55
C PHE A 65 -2.29 9.53 3.80
N VAL A 66 -1.82 9.51 2.55
CA VAL A 66 -1.73 10.70 1.69
C VAL A 66 -3.13 11.12 1.25
N LYS A 67 -3.51 12.37 1.57
CA LYS A 67 -4.84 12.91 1.26
C LYS A 67 -4.85 13.90 0.11
N ASP A 68 -3.71 14.51 -0.19
CA ASP A 68 -3.55 15.51 -1.23
C ASP A 68 -2.12 15.50 -1.79
N ALA A 69 -1.93 16.23 -2.89
CA ALA A 69 -0.62 16.36 -3.54
C ALA A 69 0.36 17.25 -2.76
N GLN A 70 -0.13 18.09 -1.84
CA GLN A 70 0.70 19.08 -1.15
C GLN A 70 1.75 18.39 -0.28
N VAL A 71 1.37 17.34 0.46
CA VAL A 71 2.33 16.58 1.27
C VAL A 71 3.43 15.91 0.43
N VAL A 72 3.09 15.47 -0.78
CA VAL A 72 4.05 14.87 -1.71
C VAL A 72 5.05 15.92 -2.19
N HIS A 73 4.58 17.12 -2.53
CA HIS A 73 5.44 18.24 -2.91
C HIS A 73 6.35 18.68 -1.77
N GLU A 74 5.85 18.75 -0.53
CA GLU A 74 6.66 19.08 0.64
C GLU A 74 7.82 18.12 0.84
N LEU A 75 7.55 16.81 0.79
CA LEU A 75 8.58 15.79 0.90
C LEU A 75 9.59 15.88 -0.25
N LYS A 76 9.13 15.99 -1.51
CA LYS A 76 10.04 16.05 -2.66
C LYS A 76 10.91 17.31 -2.65
N ASN A 77 10.37 18.46 -2.23
CA ASN A 77 11.15 19.69 -2.06
C ASN A 77 12.23 19.53 -0.99
N TYR A 78 11.91 18.88 0.13
CA TYR A 78 12.89 18.57 1.17
C TYR A 78 14.00 17.65 0.63
N LEU A 79 13.66 16.54 -0.02
CA LEU A 79 14.63 15.60 -0.58
C LEU A 79 15.55 16.29 -1.61
N GLN A 80 14.98 17.13 -2.48
CA GLN A 80 15.74 17.93 -3.42
C GLN A 80 16.70 18.90 -2.71
N SER A 81 16.26 19.55 -1.62
CA SER A 81 17.12 20.46 -0.84
C SER A 81 18.31 19.74 -0.19
N CYS A 82 18.17 18.46 0.10
CA CYS A 82 19.25 17.59 0.61
C CYS A 82 20.13 17.01 -0.51
N GLY A 83 19.77 17.21 -1.79
CA GLY A 83 20.43 16.54 -2.93
C GLY A 83 20.22 15.02 -2.93
N ALA A 84 19.14 14.54 -2.31
CA ALA A 84 18.83 13.12 -2.19
C ALA A 84 18.02 12.65 -3.40
N ASP A 85 18.51 11.62 -4.09
CA ASP A 85 17.83 10.96 -5.20
C ASP A 85 17.00 9.78 -4.66
N ILE A 86 15.90 10.11 -3.97
CA ILE A 86 15.02 9.15 -3.30
C ILE A 86 13.61 9.30 -3.89
N HIS A 87 13.03 8.20 -4.35
CA HIS A 87 11.69 8.21 -4.95
C HIS A 87 10.58 8.24 -3.91
N VAL A 88 9.45 8.87 -4.24
CA VAL A 88 8.27 8.95 -3.35
C VAL A 88 7.14 8.10 -3.94
N ILE A 89 6.81 7.01 -3.26
CA ILE A 89 5.67 6.14 -3.55
C ILE A 89 4.54 6.47 -2.57
N VAL A 90 3.38 6.86 -3.06
CA VAL A 90 2.22 7.20 -2.21
C VAL A 90 1.35 5.99 -1.95
N LYS A 91 0.98 5.73 -0.69
CA LYS A 91 0.04 4.66 -0.33
C LYS A 91 -1.39 5.18 -0.49
N ILE A 92 -2.13 4.60 -1.43
CA ILE A 92 -3.56 4.88 -1.61
C ILE A 92 -4.34 3.94 -0.70
N GLU A 93 -4.76 4.48 0.44
CA GLU A 93 -5.19 3.66 1.58
C GLU A 93 -6.31 4.27 2.41
N SER A 94 -6.82 5.42 2.00
CA SER A 94 -7.89 6.13 2.70
C SER A 94 -8.98 6.59 1.74
N ALA A 95 -10.20 6.76 2.26
CA ALA A 95 -11.31 7.34 1.50
C ALA A 95 -11.00 8.76 1.00
N ASP A 96 -10.21 9.53 1.75
CA ASP A 96 -9.82 10.90 1.40
C ASP A 96 -8.88 10.97 0.19
N SER A 97 -8.12 9.89 -0.06
CA SER A 97 -7.20 9.82 -1.19
C SER A 97 -7.94 9.71 -2.54
N ILE A 98 -9.15 9.13 -2.55
CA ILE A 98 -9.86 8.77 -3.78
C ILE A 98 -10.28 9.99 -4.61
N PRO A 99 -10.92 11.04 -4.04
CA PRO A 99 -11.26 12.24 -4.82
C PRO A 99 -10.04 12.99 -5.39
N ASN A 100 -8.87 12.81 -4.77
CA ASN A 100 -7.62 13.46 -5.13
C ASN A 100 -6.64 12.51 -5.85
N LEU A 101 -7.09 11.33 -6.28
CA LEU A 101 -6.23 10.26 -6.77
C LEU A 101 -5.29 10.73 -7.88
N HIS A 102 -5.85 11.43 -8.88
CA HIS A 102 -5.11 11.91 -10.03
C HIS A 102 -4.01 12.92 -9.65
N SER A 103 -4.30 13.86 -8.75
CA SER A 103 -3.33 14.90 -8.34
C SER A 103 -2.22 14.30 -7.47
N ILE A 104 -2.58 13.40 -6.56
CA ILE A 104 -1.64 12.66 -5.71
C ILE A 104 -0.66 11.84 -6.57
N ILE A 105 -1.17 11.03 -7.51
CA ILE A 105 -0.32 10.20 -8.39
C ILE A 105 0.58 11.09 -9.26
N THR A 106 0.05 12.21 -9.78
CA THR A 106 0.82 13.15 -10.61
C THR A 106 2.03 13.71 -9.87
N ALA A 107 1.87 14.07 -8.59
CA ALA A 107 2.94 14.61 -7.74
C ALA A 107 3.98 13.54 -7.34
N SER A 108 3.57 12.28 -7.25
CA SER A 108 4.40 11.15 -6.80
C SER A 108 5.32 10.57 -7.89
N ASP A 109 6.22 9.67 -7.52
CA ASP A 109 7.00 8.85 -8.47
C ASP A 109 6.31 7.50 -8.78
N GLY A 110 5.36 7.11 -7.95
CA GLY A 110 4.51 5.93 -8.11
C GLY A 110 3.51 5.81 -6.98
N ALA A 111 2.67 4.79 -7.03
CA ALA A 111 1.68 4.52 -6.00
C ALA A 111 1.73 3.08 -5.50
N MET A 112 1.20 2.87 -4.30
CA MET A 112 0.96 1.57 -3.71
C MET A 112 -0.53 1.45 -3.40
N VAL A 113 -1.18 0.41 -3.92
CA VAL A 113 -2.55 0.04 -3.53
C VAL A 113 -2.46 -0.71 -2.20
N ALA A 114 -2.69 -0.03 -1.08
CA ALA A 114 -2.60 -0.62 0.25
C ALA A 114 -3.98 -1.13 0.69
N ARG A 115 -4.30 -2.35 0.24
CA ARG A 115 -5.65 -2.94 0.31
C ARG A 115 -6.16 -3.20 1.73
N GLY A 116 -5.25 -3.44 2.68
CA GLY A 116 -5.58 -3.67 4.09
C GLY A 116 -6.32 -2.48 4.71
N ASP A 117 -5.71 -1.29 4.65
CA ASP A 117 -6.31 -0.06 5.16
C ASP A 117 -7.45 0.43 4.26
N LEU A 118 -7.30 0.32 2.94
CA LEU A 118 -8.36 0.71 2.00
C LEU A 118 -9.66 -0.08 2.25
N GLY A 119 -9.57 -1.39 2.49
CA GLY A 119 -10.72 -2.24 2.82
C GLY A 119 -11.25 -2.07 4.25
N ALA A 120 -10.51 -1.40 5.13
CA ALA A 120 -11.03 -0.98 6.43
C ALA A 120 -11.84 0.31 6.31
N GLU A 121 -11.40 1.25 5.45
CA GLU A 121 -12.02 2.55 5.23
C GLU A 121 -13.22 2.53 4.27
N LEU A 122 -13.19 1.67 3.24
CA LEU A 122 -14.20 1.59 2.19
C LEU A 122 -14.99 0.27 2.24
N PRO A 123 -16.15 0.18 1.57
CA PRO A 123 -16.80 -1.11 1.32
C PRO A 123 -15.83 -2.07 0.61
N ILE A 124 -15.78 -3.32 1.07
CA ILE A 124 -14.77 -4.29 0.62
C ILE A 124 -14.90 -4.63 -0.87
N GLU A 125 -16.11 -4.51 -1.41
CA GLU A 125 -16.45 -4.72 -2.82
C GLU A 125 -15.91 -3.63 -3.74
N GLU A 126 -15.61 -2.43 -3.20
CA GLU A 126 -15.04 -1.32 -3.98
C GLU A 126 -13.52 -1.47 -4.16
N VAL A 127 -12.84 -2.18 -3.25
CA VAL A 127 -11.37 -2.29 -3.24
C VAL A 127 -10.81 -2.87 -4.55
N PRO A 128 -11.36 -3.96 -5.14
CA PRO A 128 -10.88 -4.47 -6.41
C PRO A 128 -11.06 -3.48 -7.58
N LEU A 129 -12.16 -2.71 -7.58
CA LEU A 129 -12.44 -1.72 -8.62
C LEU A 129 -11.44 -0.56 -8.55
N LEU A 130 -11.17 -0.08 -7.33
CA LEU A 130 -10.18 0.97 -7.09
C LEU A 130 -8.76 0.49 -7.38
N GLN A 131 -8.41 -0.76 -7.07
CA GLN A 131 -7.11 -1.33 -7.47
C GLN A 131 -6.90 -1.20 -8.98
N GLU A 132 -7.89 -1.64 -9.77
CA GLU A 132 -7.83 -1.56 -11.23
C GLU A 132 -7.71 -0.10 -11.72
N GLU A 133 -8.47 0.83 -11.13
CA GLU A 133 -8.41 2.26 -11.44
C GLU A 133 -7.04 2.87 -11.14
N ILE A 134 -6.49 2.59 -9.95
CA ILE A 134 -5.17 3.09 -9.51
C ILE A 134 -4.08 2.57 -10.44
N ILE A 135 -4.11 1.27 -10.76
CA ILE A 135 -3.16 0.66 -11.69
C ILE A 135 -3.25 1.34 -13.05
N ARG A 136 -4.44 1.41 -13.65
CA ARG A 136 -4.62 2.07 -14.96
C ARG A 136 -4.15 3.52 -14.96
N THR A 137 -4.44 4.27 -13.89
CA THR A 137 -4.03 5.67 -13.76
C THR A 137 -2.51 5.80 -13.71
N CYS A 138 -1.83 5.06 -12.84
CA CYS A 138 -0.36 5.06 -12.74
C CYS A 138 0.27 4.70 -14.09
N ARG A 139 -0.24 3.64 -14.72
CA ARG A 139 0.24 3.16 -16.01
C ARG A 139 0.07 4.21 -17.11
N SER A 140 -1.06 4.91 -17.16
CA SER A 140 -1.32 5.98 -18.14
C SER A 140 -0.35 7.15 -18.01
N MET A 141 0.20 7.37 -16.82
CA MET A 141 1.16 8.43 -16.50
C MET A 141 2.62 7.97 -16.53
N GLY A 142 2.88 6.70 -16.84
CA GLY A 142 4.23 6.13 -16.75
C GLY A 142 4.79 6.04 -15.33
N LYS A 143 3.92 6.01 -14.31
CA LYS A 143 4.26 5.91 -12.90
C LYS A 143 4.23 4.46 -12.45
N ALA A 144 5.12 4.10 -11.53
CA ALA A 144 5.17 2.76 -10.95
C ALA A 144 3.93 2.48 -10.12
N VAL A 145 3.45 1.23 -10.13
CA VAL A 145 2.37 0.82 -9.22
C VAL A 145 2.64 -0.52 -8.54
N ILE A 146 2.45 -0.53 -7.22
CA ILE A 146 2.64 -1.71 -6.37
C ILE A 146 1.27 -2.15 -5.83
N VAL A 147 0.95 -3.43 -5.94
CA VAL A 147 -0.21 -4.01 -5.25
C VAL A 147 0.26 -4.66 -3.95
N ALA A 148 -0.30 -4.24 -2.82
CA ALA A 148 0.18 -4.58 -1.50
C ALA A 148 -0.90 -5.18 -0.58
N THR A 149 -0.43 -5.83 0.48
CA THR A 149 -1.17 -6.48 1.57
C THR A 149 -2.01 -7.68 1.16
N ASN A 150 -2.14 -8.67 2.05
CA ASN A 150 -3.01 -9.85 1.92
C ASN A 150 -2.84 -10.69 0.64
N MET A 151 -1.67 -10.64 -0.01
CA MET A 151 -1.41 -11.43 -1.23
C MET A 151 -1.25 -12.92 -0.90
N LEU A 152 -0.62 -13.26 0.24
CA LEU A 152 -0.39 -14.63 0.70
C LEU A 152 -0.60 -14.78 2.22
N GLU A 153 -1.58 -14.06 2.78
CA GLU A 153 -1.84 -13.93 4.23
C GLU A 153 -1.88 -15.29 4.97
N SER A 154 -2.52 -16.30 4.39
CA SER A 154 -2.61 -17.65 4.98
C SER A 154 -1.23 -18.27 5.20
N MET A 155 -0.22 -17.85 4.42
CA MET A 155 1.14 -18.35 4.52
C MET A 155 1.94 -17.81 5.72
N ILE A 156 1.39 -16.85 6.47
CA ILE A 156 1.90 -16.47 7.80
C ILE A 156 1.90 -17.71 8.71
N VAL A 157 0.86 -18.53 8.64
CA VAL A 157 0.65 -19.67 9.53
C VAL A 157 0.70 -21.03 8.82
N HIS A 158 0.45 -21.08 7.50
CA HIS A 158 0.38 -22.31 6.72
C HIS A 158 1.49 -22.38 5.64
N PRO A 159 1.98 -23.59 5.28
CA PRO A 159 3.08 -23.72 4.32
C PRO A 159 2.66 -23.56 2.85
N THR A 160 1.35 -23.49 2.56
CA THR A 160 0.77 -23.50 1.23
C THR A 160 -0.33 -22.45 1.16
N PRO A 161 -0.43 -21.67 0.07
CA PRO A 161 -1.48 -20.67 -0.08
C PRO A 161 -2.82 -21.29 -0.44
N THR A 162 -3.87 -20.49 -0.31
CA THR A 162 -5.19 -20.77 -0.86
C THR A 162 -5.23 -20.56 -2.37
N ARG A 163 -6.28 -21.07 -3.02
CA ARG A 163 -6.50 -20.81 -4.46
C ARG A 163 -6.87 -19.35 -4.74
N ALA A 164 -7.55 -18.69 -3.80
CA ALA A 164 -7.90 -17.29 -3.91
C ALA A 164 -6.64 -16.40 -3.94
N GLU A 165 -5.70 -16.62 -3.04
CA GLU A 165 -4.42 -15.90 -2.99
C GLU A 165 -3.58 -16.08 -4.27
N VAL A 166 -3.51 -17.31 -4.78
CA VAL A 166 -2.83 -17.56 -6.07
C VAL A 166 -3.53 -16.83 -7.22
N SER A 167 -4.86 -16.80 -7.23
CA SER A 167 -5.62 -16.07 -8.24
C SER A 167 -5.43 -14.56 -8.13
N ASP A 168 -5.34 -14.03 -6.90
CA ASP A 168 -5.15 -12.61 -6.60
C ASP A 168 -3.82 -12.09 -7.15
N ILE A 169 -2.72 -12.83 -6.92
CA ILE A 169 -1.41 -12.53 -7.55
C ILE A 169 -1.53 -12.50 -9.07
N ALA A 170 -2.16 -13.53 -9.65
CA ALA A 170 -2.29 -13.62 -11.11
C ALA A 170 -3.19 -12.51 -11.69
N ILE A 171 -4.13 -11.96 -10.93
CA ILE A 171 -4.97 -10.82 -11.35
C ILE A 171 -4.14 -9.53 -11.30
N ALA A 172 -3.50 -9.23 -10.17
CA ALA A 172 -2.67 -8.03 -10.03
C ALA A 172 -1.57 -7.93 -11.12
N VAL A 173 -0.93 -9.06 -11.43
CA VAL A 173 0.07 -9.15 -12.52
C VAL A 173 -0.57 -8.89 -13.89
N ARG A 174 -1.76 -9.44 -14.17
CA ARG A 174 -2.47 -9.23 -15.45
C ARG A 174 -2.99 -7.81 -15.62
N GLU A 175 -3.39 -7.16 -14.54
CA GLU A 175 -3.78 -5.75 -14.54
C GLU A 175 -2.58 -4.83 -14.83
N GLY A 176 -1.36 -5.36 -14.72
CA GLY A 176 -0.13 -4.66 -15.07
C GLY A 176 0.50 -3.94 -13.89
N ALA A 177 0.33 -4.47 -12.67
CA ALA A 177 1.12 -4.04 -11.51
C ALA A 177 2.62 -4.21 -11.81
N ASP A 178 3.43 -3.21 -11.46
CA ASP A 178 4.89 -3.27 -11.63
C ASP A 178 5.56 -4.09 -10.53
N ALA A 179 4.92 -4.18 -9.35
CA ALA A 179 5.35 -5.05 -8.28
C ALA A 179 4.17 -5.54 -7.42
N VAL A 180 4.40 -6.67 -6.76
CA VAL A 180 3.51 -7.27 -5.76
C VAL A 180 4.26 -7.41 -4.44
N MET A 181 3.61 -7.11 -3.31
CA MET A 181 4.28 -6.99 -2.02
C MET A 181 3.83 -8.08 -1.02
N LEU A 182 4.78 -8.54 -0.21
CA LEU A 182 4.53 -9.36 0.98
C LEU A 182 4.76 -8.51 2.22
N SER A 183 3.87 -8.64 3.20
CA SER A 183 3.90 -7.91 4.47
C SER A 183 4.22 -8.88 5.60
N GLY A 184 3.22 -9.29 6.39
CA GLY A 184 3.37 -10.21 7.52
C GLY A 184 3.94 -11.56 7.13
N GLU A 185 3.73 -12.00 5.89
CA GLU A 185 4.21 -13.28 5.36
C GLU A 185 5.73 -13.40 5.43
N THR A 186 6.45 -12.29 5.22
CA THR A 186 7.93 -12.25 5.26
C THR A 186 8.46 -11.64 6.54
N ALA A 187 7.77 -10.64 7.10
CA ALA A 187 8.22 -9.94 8.30
C ALA A 187 8.17 -10.82 9.56
N HIS A 188 7.11 -11.62 9.73
CA HIS A 188 6.92 -12.46 10.92
C HIS A 188 6.24 -13.81 10.64
N GLY A 189 6.15 -14.20 9.37
CA GLY A 189 5.51 -15.46 8.96
C GLY A 189 6.37 -16.68 9.27
N LYS A 190 5.72 -17.86 9.39
CA LYS A 190 6.41 -19.15 9.60
C LYS A 190 7.10 -19.68 8.35
N PHE A 191 6.73 -19.18 7.16
CA PHE A 191 7.18 -19.69 5.88
C PHE A 191 7.65 -18.61 4.89
N PRO A 192 8.51 -17.66 5.29
CA PRO A 192 8.84 -16.46 4.50
C PRO A 192 9.46 -16.82 3.13
N LEU A 193 10.42 -17.76 3.11
CA LEU A 193 11.04 -18.20 1.85
C LEU A 193 10.05 -18.90 0.91
N LYS A 194 9.06 -19.62 1.45
CA LYS A 194 8.03 -20.26 0.62
C LYS A 194 7.07 -19.22 0.05
N ALA A 195 6.68 -18.21 0.85
CA ALA A 195 5.83 -17.13 0.38
C ALA A 195 6.46 -16.39 -0.80
N VAL A 196 7.75 -16.01 -0.69
CA VAL A 196 8.50 -15.41 -1.80
C VAL A 196 8.55 -16.33 -3.02
N LYS A 197 8.83 -17.63 -2.83
CA LYS A 197 8.88 -18.60 -3.93
C LYS A 197 7.53 -18.75 -4.64
N VAL A 198 6.43 -18.76 -3.90
CA VAL A 198 5.07 -18.81 -4.46
C VAL A 198 4.81 -17.53 -5.27
N MET A 199 5.05 -16.36 -4.68
CA MET A 199 4.86 -15.06 -5.35
C MET A 199 5.61 -15.03 -6.69
N HIS A 200 6.89 -15.41 -6.67
CA HIS A 200 7.74 -15.49 -7.86
C HIS A 200 7.21 -16.48 -8.91
N THR A 201 6.83 -17.69 -8.49
CA THR A 201 6.36 -18.74 -9.41
C THR A 201 5.06 -18.34 -10.10
N VAL A 202 4.11 -17.78 -9.34
CA VAL A 202 2.80 -17.36 -9.88
C VAL A 202 2.96 -16.16 -10.82
N SER A 203 3.78 -15.17 -10.44
CA SER A 203 4.02 -13.98 -11.26
C SER A 203 4.66 -14.34 -12.59
N LEU A 204 5.78 -15.07 -12.59
CA LEU A 204 6.44 -15.54 -13.81
C LEU A 204 5.52 -16.37 -14.71
N ARG A 205 4.74 -17.27 -14.11
CA ARG A 205 3.80 -18.09 -14.89
C ARG A 205 2.73 -17.24 -15.54
N THR A 206 2.25 -16.21 -14.84
CA THR A 206 1.21 -15.30 -15.34
C THR A 206 1.76 -14.40 -16.44
N GLU A 207 2.93 -13.80 -16.25
CA GLU A 207 3.63 -12.98 -17.25
C GLU A 207 3.83 -13.74 -18.57
N ALA A 208 4.20 -15.03 -18.50
CA ALA A 208 4.38 -15.89 -19.67
C ALA A 208 3.08 -16.15 -20.47
N THR A 209 1.91 -15.80 -19.93
CA THR A 209 0.61 -15.93 -20.62
C THR A 209 0.11 -14.64 -21.27
N ILE A 210 0.75 -13.50 -21.00
CA ILE A 210 0.35 -12.21 -21.55
C ILE A 210 0.83 -12.12 -23.00
N ALA A 211 -0.07 -11.79 -23.93
CA ALA A 211 0.27 -11.79 -25.35
C ALA A 211 1.29 -10.69 -25.71
N PRO A 212 2.18 -10.94 -26.69
CA PRO A 212 3.05 -9.90 -27.25
C PRO A 212 2.21 -8.73 -27.80
N GLY A 213 2.35 -7.53 -27.22
CA GLY A 213 1.55 -6.34 -27.55
C GLY A 213 0.49 -5.98 -26.51
N GLU A 214 0.09 -6.91 -25.64
CA GLU A 214 -0.67 -6.62 -24.41
C GLU A 214 0.26 -6.28 -23.24
N MET A 215 1.52 -6.75 -23.31
CA MET A 215 2.59 -6.36 -22.41
C MET A 215 2.92 -4.87 -22.58
N PRO A 216 2.71 -4.04 -21.56
CA PRO A 216 2.94 -2.61 -21.68
C PRO A 216 4.42 -2.27 -21.79
N SER A 217 4.77 -1.31 -22.65
CA SER A 217 6.16 -0.98 -22.99
C SER A 217 7.01 -0.48 -21.82
N ASN A 218 6.38 0.00 -20.75
CA ASN A 218 7.03 0.55 -19.56
C ASN A 218 7.08 -0.39 -18.34
N LEU A 219 6.57 -1.63 -18.44
CA LEU A 219 6.48 -2.55 -17.30
C LEU A 219 7.86 -2.76 -16.66
N GLY A 220 7.93 -2.54 -15.34
CA GLY A 220 9.14 -2.78 -14.54
C GLY A 220 10.31 -1.83 -14.82
N GLN A 221 10.15 -0.80 -15.67
CA GLN A 221 11.21 0.19 -15.89
C GLN A 221 11.48 1.07 -14.67
N ALA A 222 10.45 1.27 -13.83
CA ALA A 222 10.55 2.14 -12.66
C ALA A 222 11.40 1.57 -11.51
N PHE A 223 11.63 0.26 -11.46
CA PHE A 223 12.36 -0.40 -10.36
C PHE A 223 13.68 -1.04 -10.80
N LYS A 224 14.23 -0.68 -11.97
CA LYS A 224 15.40 -1.36 -12.57
C LYS A 224 16.71 -1.24 -11.79
N VAL A 225 16.78 -0.38 -10.78
CA VAL A 225 17.98 -0.17 -9.96
C VAL A 225 17.58 -0.01 -8.50
N THR A 226 17.13 -1.08 -7.86
CA THR A 226 16.87 -1.07 -6.41
C THR A 226 17.72 -2.12 -5.72
N SER A 227 18.43 -1.68 -4.69
CA SER A 227 19.29 -2.55 -3.89
C SER A 227 18.81 -2.62 -2.44
N HIS A 228 18.05 -1.62 -1.98
CA HIS A 228 17.59 -1.46 -0.60
C HIS A 228 16.18 -0.84 -0.56
N ILE A 229 15.18 -1.71 -0.41
CA ILE A 229 13.79 -1.32 -0.15
C ILE A 229 13.64 -1.08 1.36
N ILE A 230 13.44 0.16 1.80
CA ILE A 230 12.92 0.45 3.14
C ILE A 230 11.48 0.94 2.99
N THR A 231 10.53 0.02 3.15
CA THR A 231 9.13 0.41 3.41
C THR A 231 9.04 0.78 4.89
N TYR A 232 8.92 2.07 5.19
CA TYR A 232 8.51 2.49 6.52
C TYR A 232 7.00 2.66 6.53
N GLU A 233 6.31 1.96 7.42
CA GLU A 233 4.97 2.35 7.85
C GLU A 233 5.16 3.56 8.78
N MET A 234 5.02 4.76 8.21
CA MET A 234 4.73 5.98 9.00
C MET A 234 3.33 5.85 9.57
#